data_AF-U3U758-F1
#
_entry.id   AF-U3U758-F1
#
_cell.length_a   1.000
_cell.length_b   1.000
_cell.length_c   1.000
_cell.angle_alpha   90.00
_cell.angle_beta   90.00
_cell.angle_gamma   90.00
#
_symmetry.space_group_name_H-M   'P 1'
#
loop_
_entity.id
_entity.type
_entity.pdbx_description
1 polymer ?
#
loop_
_entity_poly.entity_id
_entity_poly.type
_entity_poly.pdbx_seq_one_letter_code
_entity_poly.pdbx_strand_id
1 'polypeptide(L)'
;MSKRRGRKAHTATAQPVQATAPQQHAEAFTFGEPTPVMDKRDILDYAECIGNGRWFEPPVSFNGLAKSLRAAVHHSSPIYVKRNILASTFTPHPMMSQQEFSKFALDYLVFGNAFAELRRNTLGKPLRLETTPAKFTRRGVRDGVYWFVNDWKEQHEFSAGSVFHLLEPDINQELYGLPEYLSALNSA
;
A
#
# COMPACT_ATOMS: atom_id res chain seq x y z
N MET A 1 43.27 65.20 83.35
CA MET A 1 43.93 63.96 82.86
C MET A 1 42.86 62.90 82.66
N SER A 2 42.76 62.41 81.42
CA SER A 2 41.64 61.69 80.82
C SER A 2 41.49 60.24 81.33
N LYS A 3 40.30 59.84 81.78
CA LYS A 3 39.96 58.43 82.07
C LYS A 3 39.19 57.84 80.89
N ARG A 4 39.89 57.07 80.05
CA ARG A 4 39.34 56.38 78.88
C ARG A 4 38.80 55.00 79.31
N ARG A 5 37.47 54.83 79.24
CA ARG A 5 36.75 53.55 79.38
C ARG A 5 36.56 52.92 77.99
N GLY A 6 36.64 51.58 77.92
CA GLY A 6 36.19 50.76 76.80
C GLY A 6 37.06 49.50 76.67
N ARG A 7 36.58 48.29 76.41
CA ARG A 7 35.25 47.74 76.06
C ARG A 7 35.32 46.24 76.42
N LYS A 8 34.27 45.67 77.01
CA LYS A 8 34.11 44.21 77.12
C LYS A 8 33.57 43.68 75.80
N ALA A 9 34.16 42.60 75.28
CA ALA A 9 33.69 41.92 74.08
C ALA A 9 32.41 41.13 74.41
N HIS A 10 31.38 41.29 73.58
CA HIS A 10 30.16 40.49 73.62
C HIS A 10 30.34 39.28 72.69
N THR A 11 30.32 38.08 73.25
CA THR A 11 30.31 36.83 72.50
C THR A 11 28.87 36.54 72.08
N ALA A 12 28.60 36.59 70.77
CA ALA A 12 27.29 36.22 70.21
C ALA A 12 27.27 34.71 69.92
N THR A 13 26.33 34.00 70.53
CA THR A 13 26.05 32.58 70.26
C THR A 13 25.13 32.51 69.03
N ALA A 14 25.58 31.90 67.95
CA ALA A 14 24.76 31.67 66.76
C ALA A 14 23.84 30.47 66.96
N GLN A 15 22.53 30.68 66.83
CA GLN A 15 21.54 29.61 66.73
C GLN A 15 21.47 29.12 65.27
N PRO A 16 21.39 27.81 65.00
CA PRO A 16 21.22 27.30 63.65
C PRO A 16 19.77 27.54 63.19
N VAL A 17 19.61 28.28 62.09
CA VAL A 17 18.36 28.37 61.33
C VAL A 17 18.19 27.09 60.51
N GLN A 18 17.17 26.30 60.84
CA GLN A 18 16.71 25.21 59.96
C GLN A 18 16.01 25.82 58.74
N ALA A 19 16.64 25.67 57.58
CA ALA A 19 16.03 26.01 56.30
C ALA A 19 15.03 24.91 55.92
N THR A 20 13.74 25.22 55.99
CA THR A 20 12.69 24.38 55.40
C THR A 20 12.79 24.48 53.89
N ALA A 21 13.28 23.43 53.22
CA ALA A 21 13.27 23.36 51.77
C ALA A 21 11.83 23.30 51.25
N PRO A 22 11.47 24.06 50.20
CA PRO A 22 10.14 23.94 49.60
C PRO A 22 9.99 22.54 49.00
N GLN A 23 8.97 21.80 49.46
CA GLN A 23 8.55 20.55 48.81
C GLN A 23 8.06 20.89 47.40
N GLN A 24 8.94 20.70 46.41
CA GLN A 24 8.54 20.69 45.01
C GLN A 24 7.74 19.42 44.78
N HIS A 25 6.41 19.56 44.65
CA HIS A 25 5.56 18.51 44.15
C HIS A 25 5.92 18.27 42.67
N ALA A 26 6.59 17.16 42.39
CA ALA A 26 6.82 16.68 41.04
C ALA A 26 5.59 15.87 40.60
N GLU A 27 4.78 16.43 39.70
CA GLU A 27 3.70 15.69 39.05
C GLU A 27 4.24 15.05 37.76
N ALA A 28 4.24 13.72 37.72
CA ALA A 28 4.62 12.95 36.54
C ALA A 28 3.34 12.50 35.82
N PHE A 29 3.10 13.02 34.61
CA PHE A 29 2.06 12.52 33.73
C PHE A 29 2.64 11.42 32.87
N THR A 30 2.09 10.21 32.99
CA THR A 30 2.36 9.13 32.04
C THR A 30 1.25 9.17 30.99
N PHE A 31 1.58 9.61 29.78
CA PHE A 31 0.80 9.18 28.63
C PHE A 31 1.03 7.67 28.51
N GLY A 32 -0.04 6.87 28.48
CA GLY A 32 0.08 5.43 28.21
C GLY A 32 0.89 5.21 26.95
N GLU A 33 1.50 4.02 26.79
CA GLU A 33 2.23 3.71 25.56
C GLU A 33 1.37 4.06 24.35
N PRO A 34 1.93 4.76 23.34
CA PRO A 34 1.19 5.13 22.15
C PRO A 34 0.65 3.85 21.54
N THR A 35 -0.66 3.62 21.70
CA THR A 35 -1.34 2.57 20.98
C THR A 35 -1.36 3.06 19.54
N PRO A 36 -0.68 2.38 18.60
CA PRO A 36 -0.68 2.82 17.22
C PRO A 36 -2.13 2.86 16.78
N VAL A 37 -2.66 4.06 16.51
CA VAL A 37 -4.05 4.22 16.06
C VAL A 37 -4.26 3.54 14.70
N MET A 38 -3.16 3.19 14.01
CA MET A 38 -3.13 2.30 12.86
C MET A 38 -1.85 1.46 12.91
N ASP A 39 -1.95 0.14 13.18
CA ASP A 39 -0.92 -0.76 12.66
C ASP A 39 -0.98 -0.62 11.12
N LYS A 40 0.16 -0.51 10.43
CA LYS A 40 0.16 -0.40 8.96
C LYS A 40 -0.51 -1.62 8.31
N ARG A 41 -0.62 -2.72 9.06
CA ARG A 41 -1.38 -3.93 8.72
C ARG A 41 -2.89 -3.66 8.72
N ASP A 42 -3.42 -2.96 9.73
CA ASP A 42 -4.86 -2.63 9.84
C ASP A 42 -5.33 -1.70 8.70
N ILE A 43 -4.45 -0.86 8.13
CA ILE A 43 -4.80 -0.01 6.95
C ILE A 43 -5.22 -0.85 5.74
N LEU A 44 -4.60 -2.02 5.53
CA LEU A 44 -4.96 -2.90 4.42
C LEU A 44 -6.28 -3.62 4.67
N ASP A 45 -6.64 -3.83 5.94
CA ASP A 45 -7.92 -4.45 6.32
C ASP A 45 -9.12 -3.53 6.08
N TYR A 46 -8.90 -2.21 5.97
CA TYR A 46 -9.93 -1.22 5.57
C TYR A 46 -9.89 -0.85 4.09
N ALA A 47 -9.13 -1.55 3.26
CA ALA A 47 -8.97 -1.23 1.84
C ALA A 47 -10.21 -1.64 1.03
N GLU A 48 -11.29 -0.88 1.15
CA GLU A 48 -12.48 -1.03 0.32
C GLU A 48 -12.27 -0.39 -1.06
N CYS A 49 -12.84 -1.00 -2.09
CA CYS A 49 -12.83 -0.42 -3.42
C CYS A 49 -13.90 0.68 -3.54
N ILE A 50 -13.45 1.94 -3.59
CA ILE A 50 -14.35 3.09 -3.73
C ILE A 50 -14.73 3.29 -5.19
N GLY A 51 -16.03 3.42 -5.46
CA GLY A 51 -16.56 3.69 -6.79
C GLY A 51 -16.72 5.19 -7.08
N ASN A 52 -16.35 5.63 -8.29
CA ASN A 52 -16.57 7.01 -8.75
C ASN A 52 -17.82 7.19 -9.62
N GLY A 53 -18.73 6.20 -9.60
CA GLY A 53 -19.90 6.11 -10.46
C GLY A 53 -19.66 5.44 -11.82
N ARG A 54 -18.40 5.30 -12.27
CA ARG A 54 -18.04 4.61 -13.53
C ARG A 54 -17.26 3.33 -13.29
N TRP A 55 -16.26 3.37 -12.41
CA TRP A 55 -15.47 2.21 -11.99
C TRP A 55 -15.11 2.26 -10.51
N PHE A 56 -14.64 1.12 -10.01
CA PHE A 56 -14.04 0.97 -8.69
C PHE A 56 -12.53 1.17 -8.75
N GLU A 57 -11.99 1.96 -7.83
CA GLU A 57 -10.54 2.03 -7.63
C GLU A 57 -10.02 0.77 -6.92
N PRO A 58 -8.82 0.28 -7.28
CA PRO A 58 -8.23 -0.88 -6.64
C PRO A 58 -7.92 -0.61 -5.16
N PRO A 59 -7.95 -1.63 -4.30
CA PRO A 59 -7.71 -1.49 -2.86
C PRO A 59 -6.30 -0.97 -2.53
N VAL A 60 -5.34 -1.18 -3.43
CA VAL A 60 -3.97 -0.70 -3.32
C VAL A 60 -3.54 0.02 -4.60
N SER A 61 -2.58 0.93 -4.45
CA SER A 61 -2.08 1.71 -5.59
C SER A 61 -1.33 0.81 -6.59
N PHE A 62 -1.93 0.54 -7.75
CA PHE A 62 -1.25 -0.14 -8.86
C PHE A 62 -0.04 0.66 -9.37
N ASN A 63 -0.10 1.99 -9.31
CA ASN A 63 1.08 2.83 -9.59
C ASN A 63 2.21 2.57 -8.57
N GLY A 64 1.87 2.44 -7.30
CA GLY A 64 2.80 2.05 -6.23
C GLY A 64 3.43 0.69 -6.50
N LEU A 65 2.62 -0.34 -6.74
CA LEU A 65 3.08 -1.70 -7.04
C LEU A 65 4.03 -1.74 -8.25
N ALA A 66 3.71 -1.03 -9.33
CA ALA A 66 4.54 -0.95 -10.52
C ALA A 66 5.90 -0.28 -10.25
N LYS A 67 5.94 0.73 -9.37
CA LYS A 67 7.19 1.36 -8.92
C LYS A 67 7.98 0.42 -8.03
N SER A 68 7.34 -0.22 -7.05
CA SER A 68 7.98 -1.15 -6.11
C SER A 68 8.62 -2.35 -6.82
N LEU A 69 7.97 -2.89 -7.86
CA LEU A 69 8.54 -3.96 -8.69
C LEU A 69 9.93 -3.59 -9.23
N ARG A 70 10.13 -2.33 -9.64
CA ARG A 70 11.40 -1.86 -10.20
C ARG A 70 12.39 -1.36 -9.15
N ALA A 71 11.92 -1.05 -7.95
CA ALA A 71 12.73 -0.45 -6.90
C ALA A 71 13.69 -1.45 -6.22
N ALA A 72 13.29 -2.72 -6.10
CA ALA A 72 14.13 -3.75 -5.46
C ALA A 72 14.34 -4.96 -6.39
N VAL A 73 15.62 -5.27 -6.65
CA VAL A 73 16.03 -6.43 -7.46
C VAL A 73 15.53 -7.74 -6.84
N HIS A 74 15.46 -7.80 -5.51
CA HIS A 74 14.96 -8.95 -4.75
C HIS A 74 13.45 -9.19 -4.92
N HIS A 75 12.68 -8.22 -5.42
CA HIS A 75 11.25 -8.40 -5.74
C HIS A 75 11.03 -8.74 -7.21
N SER A 76 11.72 -8.03 -8.11
CA SER A 76 11.57 -8.24 -9.55
C SER A 76 12.10 -9.59 -10.02
N SER A 77 13.24 -10.05 -9.50
CA SER A 77 13.88 -11.29 -9.98
C SER A 77 12.98 -12.53 -9.79
N PRO A 78 12.43 -12.82 -8.59
CA PRO A 78 11.52 -13.97 -8.40
C PRO A 78 10.26 -13.89 -9.27
N ILE A 79 9.68 -12.70 -9.43
CA ILE A 79 8.49 -12.50 -10.26
C ILE A 79 8.80 -12.81 -11.73
N TYR A 80 9.93 -12.32 -12.26
CA TYR A 80 10.32 -12.60 -13.63
C TYR A 80 10.66 -14.07 -13.85
N VAL A 81 11.28 -14.74 -12.87
CA VAL A 81 11.54 -16.20 -12.93
C VAL A 81 10.22 -16.98 -12.97
N LYS A 82 9.27 -16.70 -12.05
CA LYS A 82 7.93 -17.33 -12.07
C LYS A 82 7.25 -17.13 -13.43
N ARG A 83 7.25 -15.90 -13.94
CA ARG A 83 6.68 -15.54 -15.24
C ARG A 83 7.32 -16.30 -16.41
N ASN A 84 8.64 -16.50 -16.37
CA ASN A 84 9.35 -17.24 -17.42
C ASN A 84 9.04 -18.74 -17.36
N ILE A 85 8.92 -19.33 -16.16
CA ILE A 85 8.51 -20.73 -15.97
C ILE A 85 7.08 -20.95 -16.49
N LEU A 86 6.16 -20.02 -16.17
CA LEU A 86 4.80 -20.06 -16.71
C LEU A 86 4.83 -19.97 -18.25
N ALA A 87 5.57 -19.02 -18.81
CA ALA A 87 5.68 -18.88 -20.26
C ALA A 87 6.29 -20.14 -20.92
N SER A 88 7.28 -20.80 -20.30
CA SER A 88 7.87 -22.03 -20.84
C SER A 88 6.94 -23.23 -20.81
N THR A 89 5.92 -23.21 -19.96
CA THR A 89 4.88 -24.26 -19.87
C THR A 89 3.63 -23.91 -20.68
N PHE A 90 3.63 -22.78 -21.39
CA PHE A 90 2.51 -22.36 -22.23
C PHE A 90 2.22 -23.37 -23.33
N THR A 91 0.99 -23.86 -23.37
CA THR A 91 0.49 -24.67 -24.48
C THR A 91 0.02 -23.76 -25.61
N PRO A 92 0.57 -23.88 -26.84
CA PRO A 92 0.16 -23.05 -27.97
C PRO A 92 -1.36 -22.99 -28.15
N HIS A 93 -1.89 -21.77 -28.26
CA HIS A 93 -3.34 -21.54 -28.35
C HIS A 93 -3.68 -20.64 -29.54
N PRO A 94 -4.76 -20.92 -30.30
CA PRO A 94 -5.12 -20.13 -31.48
C PRO A 94 -5.49 -18.68 -31.17
N MET A 95 -6.00 -18.41 -29.97
CA MET A 95 -6.46 -17.07 -29.57
C MET A 95 -5.45 -16.25 -28.77
N MET A 96 -4.35 -16.84 -28.31
CA MET A 96 -3.38 -16.14 -27.45
C MET A 96 -1.98 -16.63 -27.74
N SER A 97 -1.05 -15.72 -27.97
CA SER A 97 0.36 -16.07 -28.15
C SER A 97 1.05 -16.28 -26.80
N GLN A 98 2.18 -17.00 -26.81
CA GLN A 98 3.02 -17.16 -25.61
C GLN A 98 3.47 -15.79 -25.05
N GLN A 99 3.76 -14.82 -25.92
CA GLN A 99 4.14 -13.47 -25.50
C GLN A 99 2.97 -12.75 -24.81
N GLU A 100 1.76 -12.90 -25.33
CA GLU A 100 0.57 -12.28 -24.74
C GLU A 100 0.25 -12.91 -23.39
N PHE A 101 0.33 -14.23 -23.30
CA PHE A 101 0.25 -14.95 -22.03
C PHE A 101 1.32 -14.50 -21.02
N SER A 102 2.54 -14.25 -21.49
CA SER A 102 3.64 -13.74 -20.66
C SER A 102 3.32 -12.39 -20.02
N LYS A 103 2.61 -11.50 -20.73
CA LYS A 103 2.11 -10.22 -20.19
C LYS A 103 1.01 -10.46 -19.16
N PHE A 104 0.04 -11.30 -19.49
CA PHE A 104 -1.08 -11.63 -18.61
C PHE A 104 -0.59 -12.22 -17.27
N ALA A 105 0.32 -13.18 -17.33
CA ALA A 105 0.94 -13.78 -16.16
C ALA A 105 1.76 -12.76 -15.34
N LEU A 106 2.47 -11.85 -16.00
CA LEU A 106 3.20 -10.79 -15.30
C LEU A 106 2.26 -9.86 -14.54
N ASP A 107 1.17 -9.43 -15.18
CA ASP A 107 0.17 -8.56 -14.55
C ASP A 107 -0.44 -9.24 -13.32
N TYR A 108 -0.80 -10.52 -13.43
CA TYR A 108 -1.30 -11.30 -12.29
C TYR A 108 -0.29 -11.32 -11.14
N LEU A 109 0.96 -11.68 -11.42
CA LEU A 109 2.01 -11.78 -10.40
C LEU A 109 2.35 -10.44 -9.74
N VAL A 110 2.19 -9.32 -10.45
CA VAL A 110 2.54 -7.98 -9.97
C VAL A 110 1.36 -7.32 -9.24
N PHE A 111 0.15 -7.45 -9.77
CA PHE A 111 -1.01 -6.70 -9.28
C PHE A 111 -2.02 -7.57 -8.53
N GLY A 112 -1.88 -8.90 -8.53
CA GLY A 112 -2.95 -9.82 -8.15
C GLY A 112 -4.14 -9.76 -9.10
N ASN A 113 -3.96 -9.13 -10.27
CA ASN A 113 -5.02 -8.84 -11.23
C ASN A 113 -4.47 -8.89 -12.65
N ALA A 114 -5.13 -9.63 -13.54
CA ALA A 114 -4.82 -9.68 -14.95
C ALA A 114 -6.09 -9.63 -15.79
N PHE A 115 -6.03 -8.95 -16.92
CA PHE A 115 -7.20 -8.67 -17.75
C PHE A 115 -6.93 -9.05 -19.21
N ALA A 116 -7.84 -9.79 -19.82
CA ALA A 116 -7.75 -10.19 -21.23
C ALA A 116 -9.03 -9.76 -21.98
N GLU A 117 -8.88 -8.87 -22.95
CA GLU A 117 -9.95 -8.43 -23.84
C GLU A 117 -10.10 -9.40 -25.02
N LEU A 118 -11.31 -9.89 -25.24
CA LEU A 118 -11.70 -10.60 -26.44
C LEU A 118 -11.88 -9.62 -27.60
N ARG A 119 -10.89 -9.58 -28.48
CA ARG A 119 -10.98 -8.88 -29.76
C ARG A 119 -11.84 -9.69 -30.73
N ARG A 120 -12.78 -9.02 -31.38
CA ARG A 120 -13.66 -9.60 -32.40
C ARG A 120 -13.32 -9.07 -33.78
N ASN A 121 -13.55 -9.88 -34.82
CA ASN A 121 -13.43 -9.42 -36.20
C ASN A 121 -14.65 -8.58 -36.62
N THR A 122 -14.64 -8.06 -37.85
CA THR A 122 -15.74 -7.24 -38.41
C THR A 122 -17.08 -7.97 -38.48
N LEU A 123 -17.08 -9.31 -38.48
CA LEU A 123 -18.27 -10.16 -38.45
C LEU A 123 -18.72 -10.52 -37.02
N GLY A 124 -18.08 -9.95 -35.99
CA GLY A 124 -18.40 -10.19 -34.58
C GLY A 124 -17.86 -11.51 -34.01
N LYS A 125 -17.13 -12.31 -34.80
CA LYS A 125 -16.56 -13.58 -34.34
C LYS A 125 -15.32 -13.36 -33.46
N PRO A 126 -15.09 -14.20 -32.43
CA PRO A 126 -13.84 -14.21 -31.66
C PRO A 126 -12.61 -14.25 -32.58
N LEU A 127 -11.68 -13.32 -32.40
CA LEU A 127 -10.44 -13.24 -33.16
C LEU A 127 -9.23 -13.63 -32.31
N ARG A 128 -9.02 -12.94 -31.19
CA ARG A 128 -7.91 -13.17 -30.27
C ARG A 128 -8.16 -12.55 -28.91
N LEU A 129 -7.41 -12.97 -27.90
CA LEU A 129 -7.34 -12.38 -26.59
C LEU A 129 -6.12 -11.46 -26.52
N GLU A 130 -6.32 -10.23 -26.07
CA GLU A 130 -5.24 -9.27 -25.82
C GLU A 130 -5.23 -8.88 -24.35
N THR A 131 -4.05 -8.89 -23.74
CA THR A 131 -3.88 -8.45 -22.36
C THR A 131 -4.01 -6.94 -22.33
N THR A 132 -4.97 -6.44 -21.56
CA THR A 132 -5.00 -5.02 -21.22
C THR A 132 -4.17 -4.80 -19.96
N PRO A 133 -3.18 -3.87 -19.98
CA PRO A 133 -2.32 -3.63 -18.83
C PRO A 133 -3.13 -3.40 -17.54
N ALA A 134 -2.94 -4.26 -16.55
CA ALA A 134 -3.69 -4.22 -15.30
C ALA A 134 -3.54 -2.90 -14.57
N LYS A 135 -2.34 -2.29 -14.63
CA LYS A 135 -2.05 -0.95 -14.09
C LYS A 135 -3.12 0.09 -14.46
N PHE A 136 -3.63 0.04 -15.69
CA PHE A 136 -4.55 1.02 -16.27
C PHE A 136 -5.98 0.50 -16.39
N THR A 137 -6.22 -0.79 -16.13
CA THR A 137 -7.56 -1.37 -16.27
C THR A 137 -8.31 -1.25 -14.95
N ARG A 138 -9.60 -0.94 -15.02
CA ARG A 138 -10.50 -0.80 -13.87
C ARG A 138 -11.78 -1.59 -14.08
N ARG A 139 -12.25 -2.28 -13.04
CA ARG A 139 -13.57 -2.91 -12.99
C ARG A 139 -14.63 -1.83 -12.91
N GLY A 140 -15.55 -1.84 -13.86
CA GLY A 140 -16.70 -0.94 -13.89
C GLY A 140 -17.65 -1.19 -12.73
N VAL A 141 -18.44 -0.17 -12.37
CA VAL A 141 -19.53 -0.32 -11.39
C VAL A 141 -20.63 -1.23 -11.93
N ARG A 142 -20.82 -1.23 -13.26
CA ARG A 142 -21.69 -2.18 -13.95
C ARG A 142 -20.98 -3.50 -14.15
N ASP A 143 -21.69 -4.58 -13.87
CA ASP A 143 -21.14 -5.92 -14.05
C ASP A 143 -20.74 -6.20 -15.50
N GLY A 144 -19.62 -6.90 -15.69
CA GLY A 144 -19.03 -7.19 -17.00
C GLY A 144 -18.49 -5.98 -17.77
N VAL A 145 -18.52 -4.77 -17.20
CA VAL A 145 -17.94 -3.56 -17.82
C VAL A 145 -16.58 -3.27 -17.21
N TYR A 146 -15.63 -2.90 -18.06
CA TYR A 146 -14.29 -2.49 -17.64
C TYR A 146 -13.91 -1.17 -18.30
N TRP A 147 -12.94 -0.48 -17.72
CA TRP A 147 -12.42 0.78 -18.22
C TRP A 147 -10.92 0.72 -18.38
N PHE A 148 -10.41 1.35 -19.43
CA PHE A 148 -9.00 1.68 -19.56
C PHE A 148 -8.79 3.14 -19.19
N VAL A 149 -8.05 3.37 -18.10
CA VAL A 149 -7.81 4.67 -17.49
C VAL A 149 -6.31 4.96 -17.56
N ASN A 150 -5.93 5.91 -18.40
CA ASN A 150 -4.56 6.39 -18.53
C ASN A 150 -4.59 7.92 -18.51
N ASP A 151 -3.70 8.54 -17.73
CA ASP A 151 -3.72 9.99 -17.46
C ASP A 151 -3.59 10.87 -18.71
N TRP A 152 -3.06 10.32 -19.82
CA TRP A 152 -2.83 11.06 -21.06
C TRP A 152 -3.88 10.85 -22.16
N LYS A 153 -4.88 9.99 -21.94
CA LYS A 153 -5.90 9.67 -22.95
C LYS A 153 -7.29 9.75 -22.34
N GLU A 154 -8.29 9.94 -23.21
CA GLU A 154 -9.67 9.75 -22.81
C GLU A 154 -9.87 8.32 -22.27
N GLN A 155 -10.66 8.25 -21.20
CA GLN A 155 -11.00 7.00 -20.56
C GLN A 155 -11.87 6.17 -21.50
N HIS A 156 -11.44 4.96 -21.79
CA HIS A 156 -12.11 4.08 -22.73
C HIS A 156 -12.94 3.03 -22.00
N GLU A 157 -14.23 2.95 -22.30
CA GLU A 157 -15.09 1.86 -21.85
C GLU A 157 -14.91 0.66 -22.77
N PHE A 158 -14.57 -0.49 -22.22
CA PHE A 158 -14.58 -1.74 -22.96
C PHE A 158 -16.02 -2.19 -23.23
N SER A 159 -16.21 -2.98 -24.28
CA SER A 159 -17.52 -3.58 -24.54
C SER A 159 -17.93 -4.51 -23.39
N ALA A 160 -19.18 -4.43 -22.96
CA ALA A 160 -19.68 -5.28 -21.88
C ALA A 160 -19.46 -6.78 -22.21
N GLY A 161 -18.92 -7.52 -21.25
CA GLY A 161 -18.60 -8.95 -21.39
C GLY A 161 -17.43 -9.26 -22.34
N SER A 162 -16.65 -8.25 -22.78
CA SER A 162 -15.48 -8.48 -23.63
C SER A 162 -14.19 -8.71 -22.84
N VAL A 163 -14.14 -8.37 -21.55
CA VAL A 163 -12.93 -8.50 -20.73
C VAL A 163 -13.09 -9.62 -19.72
N PHE A 164 -12.15 -10.56 -19.74
CA PHE A 164 -11.94 -11.54 -18.67
C PHE A 164 -10.99 -10.95 -17.63
N HIS A 165 -11.36 -11.08 -16.35
CA HIS A 165 -10.57 -10.60 -15.22
C HIS A 165 -10.19 -11.80 -14.34
N LEU A 166 -8.90 -12.14 -14.35
CA LEU A 166 -8.31 -13.04 -13.38
C LEU A 166 -7.85 -12.24 -12.17
N LEU A 167 -8.28 -12.65 -10.98
CA LEU A 167 -7.88 -12.04 -9.72
C LEU A 167 -7.34 -13.09 -8.75
N GLU A 168 -6.35 -12.72 -7.97
CA GLU A 168 -5.92 -13.46 -6.78
C GLU A 168 -7.01 -13.28 -5.70
N PRO A 169 -7.61 -14.35 -5.17
CA PRO A 169 -8.63 -14.22 -4.15
C PRO A 169 -8.12 -13.47 -2.92
N ASP A 170 -8.92 -12.52 -2.45
CA ASP A 170 -8.65 -11.75 -1.25
C ASP A 170 -9.76 -12.00 -0.22
N ILE A 171 -9.40 -12.03 1.06
CA ILE A 171 -10.36 -12.30 2.14
C ILE A 171 -11.24 -11.09 2.45
N ASN A 172 -10.81 -9.89 2.08
CA ASN A 172 -11.48 -8.64 2.45
C ASN A 172 -12.46 -8.16 1.35
N GLN A 173 -12.29 -8.57 0.09
CA GLN A 173 -13.22 -8.22 -1.00
C GLN A 173 -13.10 -9.11 -2.26
N GLU A 174 -14.13 -9.05 -3.13
CA GLU A 174 -14.27 -9.87 -4.36
C GLU A 174 -14.15 -9.07 -5.68
N LEU A 175 -13.83 -7.77 -5.60
CA LEU A 175 -13.74 -6.85 -6.74
C LEU A 175 -12.38 -6.89 -7.44
N TYR A 176 -11.29 -6.99 -6.69
CA TYR A 176 -9.91 -7.04 -7.16
C TYR A 176 -9.08 -7.97 -6.27
N GLY A 177 -8.02 -8.55 -6.83
CA GLY A 177 -7.06 -9.30 -6.04
C GLY A 177 -5.97 -8.45 -5.40
N LEU A 178 -5.23 -9.05 -4.47
CA LEU A 178 -4.00 -8.50 -3.90
C LEU A 178 -2.83 -9.45 -4.22
N PRO A 179 -1.65 -8.93 -4.59
CA PRO A 179 -0.51 -9.78 -4.93
C PRO A 179 0.13 -10.38 -3.67
N GLU A 180 0.56 -11.65 -3.75
CA GLU A 180 1.18 -12.40 -2.63
C GLU A 180 2.37 -11.67 -1.96
N TYR A 181 3.15 -10.93 -2.75
CA TYR A 181 4.37 -10.26 -2.28
C TYR A 181 4.10 -8.90 -1.60
N LEU A 182 2.84 -8.49 -1.47
CA LEU A 182 2.46 -7.24 -0.81
C LEU A 182 2.97 -7.17 0.65
N SER A 183 2.91 -8.30 1.37
CA SER A 183 3.42 -8.42 2.75
C SER A 183 4.93 -8.18 2.85
N ALA A 184 5.68 -8.59 1.82
CA ALA A 184 7.12 -8.40 1.75
C ALA A 184 7.51 -6.94 1.49
N LEU A 185 6.67 -6.14 0.82
CA LEU A 185 6.90 -4.71 0.61
C LEU A 185 6.88 -3.92 1.92
N ASN A 186 6.05 -4.34 2.89
CA ASN A 186 5.91 -3.66 4.18
C ASN A 186 6.93 -4.11 5.23
N SER A 187 7.71 -5.17 4.94
CA SER A 187 8.71 -5.74 5.86
C SER A 187 10.15 -5.36 5.53
N ALA A 188 10.36 -4.64 4.42
CA ALA A 188 11.67 -4.21 3.91
C ALA A 188 12.07 -2.81 4.41
#